data_AF-A0A961RQE5-F1
#
_entry.id   AF-A0A961RQE5-F1
#
_cell.length_a   1.000
_cell.length_b   1.000
_cell.length_c   1.000
_cell.angle_alpha   90.00
_cell.angle_beta   90.00
_cell.angle_gamma   90.00
#
_symmetry.space_group_name_H-M   'P 1'
#
loop_
_entity.id
_entity.type
_entity.pdbx_description
1 polymer ?
#
loop_
_entity_poly.entity_id
_entity_poly.type
_entity_poly.pdbx_seq_one_letter_code
_entity_poly.pdbx_strand_id
1 'polypeptide(L)' 'DGVSLTCWAGAAERPEFVRQNALLANVWTGLGAETECITTPGEHHFNVIDALIDPQGDLVRRLAP' A
#
# COMPACT_ATOMS: atom_id res chain seq x y z
N ASP A 1 7.85 2.62 -20.70
CA ASP A 1 7.37 3.28 -19.47
C ASP A 1 6.53 2.29 -18.70
N GLY A 2 6.99 1.91 -17.50
CA GLY A 2 6.31 0.93 -16.64
C GLY A 2 5.29 1.59 -15.71
N VAL A 3 4.47 0.78 -15.06
CA VAL A 3 3.56 1.24 -13.99
C VAL A 3 4.27 1.06 -12.65
N SER A 4 4.25 2.10 -11.81
CA SER A 4 4.65 1.99 -10.40
C SER A 4 3.46 1.53 -9.55
N LEU A 5 3.71 0.56 -8.66
CA LEU A 5 2.69 -0.06 -7.83
C LEU A 5 3.02 0.15 -6.35
N THR A 6 2.13 0.81 -5.62
CA THR A 6 2.18 0.84 -4.15
C THR A 6 1.13 -0.11 -3.60
N CYS A 7 1.55 -1.14 -2.88
CA CYS A 7 0.68 -2.00 -2.07
C CYS A 7 0.63 -1.45 -0.64
N TRP A 8 -0.55 -1.00 -0.19
CA TRP A 8 -0.76 -0.33 1.09
C TRP A 8 -1.84 -1.03 1.92
N ALA A 9 -1.53 -1.36 3.18
CA ALA A 9 -2.48 -1.96 4.12
C ALA A 9 -2.28 -1.44 5.55
N GLY A 10 -3.31 -1.50 6.38
CA GLY A 10 -3.18 -1.27 7.82
C GLY A 10 -2.50 -2.45 8.52
N ALA A 11 -1.58 -2.19 9.44
CA ALA A 11 -0.90 -3.26 10.18
C ALA A 11 -1.84 -4.00 11.16
N ALA A 12 -2.96 -3.37 11.55
CA ALA A 12 -4.00 -3.97 12.40
C ALA A 12 -5.15 -4.60 11.58
N GLU A 13 -4.97 -4.78 10.27
CA GLU A 13 -5.88 -5.58 9.45
C GLU A 13 -5.82 -7.07 9.79
N ARG A 14 -6.73 -7.84 9.16
CA ARG A 14 -6.69 -9.30 9.27
C ARG A 14 -5.35 -9.81 8.71
N PRO A 15 -4.76 -10.88 9.29
CA PRO A 15 -3.46 -11.39 8.84
C PRO A 15 -3.40 -11.69 7.33
N GLU A 16 -4.52 -12.14 6.75
CA GLU A 16 -4.58 -12.44 5.33
C GLU A 16 -4.51 -11.20 4.44
N PHE A 17 -5.03 -10.04 4.88
CA PHE A 17 -4.90 -8.79 4.13
C PHE A 17 -3.45 -8.31 4.12
N VAL A 18 -2.76 -8.38 5.26
CA VAL A 18 -1.33 -8.05 5.34
C VAL A 18 -0.50 -9.01 4.47
N ARG A 19 -0.80 -10.30 4.50
CA ARG A 19 -0.12 -11.29 3.66
C ARG A 19 -0.37 -11.06 2.17
N GLN A 20 -1.61 -10.73 1.77
CA GLN A 20 -1.96 -10.43 0.38
C GLN A 20 -1.30 -9.13 -0.11
N ASN A 21 -1.22 -8.11 0.73
CA ASN A 21 -0.51 -6.87 0.43
C ASN A 21 0.95 -7.13 0.05
N ALA A 22 1.65 -7.92 0.88
CA ALA A 22 3.03 -8.33 0.59
C ALA A 22 3.13 -9.25 -0.64
N LEU A 23 2.18 -10.16 -0.83
CA LEU A 23 2.15 -11.06 -1.98
C LEU A 23 2.04 -10.30 -3.30
N LEU A 24 1.14 -9.31 -3.37
CA LEU A 24 0.96 -8.50 -4.58
C LEU A 24 2.25 -7.78 -4.96
N ALA A 25 2.87 -7.05 -4.01
CA ALA A 25 4.13 -6.38 -4.26
C ALA A 25 5.19 -7.37 -4.78
N ASN A 26 5.41 -8.49 -4.08
CA ASN A 26 6.43 -9.47 -4.45
C ASN A 26 6.23 -10.07 -5.85
N VAL A 27 4.99 -10.40 -6.23
CA VAL A 27 4.70 -10.95 -7.57
C VAL A 27 5.03 -9.92 -8.65
N TRP A 28 4.62 -8.66 -8.46
CA TRP A 28 4.87 -7.61 -9.44
C TRP A 28 6.34 -7.19 -9.50
N THR A 29 7.09 -7.24 -8.40
CA THR A 29 8.55 -7.08 -8.41
C THR A 29 9.20 -8.13 -9.31
N GLY A 30 8.80 -9.41 -9.17
CA GLY A 30 9.32 -10.51 -9.98
C GLY A 30 9.02 -10.40 -11.48
N LEU A 31 8.01 -9.59 -11.84
CA LEU A 31 7.62 -9.28 -13.22
C LEU A 31 8.24 -7.96 -13.73
N GLY A 32 9.11 -7.32 -12.96
CA GLY A 32 9.86 -6.13 -13.37
C GLY A 32 9.14 -4.80 -13.16
N ALA A 33 8.06 -4.76 -12.37
CA ALA A 33 7.44 -3.49 -11.97
C ALA A 33 8.22 -2.82 -10.84
N GLU A 34 8.16 -1.49 -10.77
CA GLU A 34 8.58 -0.74 -9.59
C GLU A 34 7.50 -0.89 -8.52
N THR A 35 7.85 -1.45 -7.36
CA THR A 35 6.88 -1.81 -6.33
C THR A 35 7.28 -1.34 -4.95
N GLU A 36 6.31 -0.86 -4.17
CA GLU A 36 6.43 -0.61 -2.74
C GLU A 36 5.41 -1.47 -1.97
N CYS A 37 5.79 -1.95 -0.78
CA CYS A 37 4.89 -2.65 0.14
C CYS A 37 4.92 -1.93 1.50
N ILE A 38 3.80 -1.31 1.87
CA ILE A 38 3.69 -0.47 3.06
C ILE A 38 2.61 -1.03 3.98
N THR A 39 2.94 -1.13 5.26
CA THR A 39 1.98 -1.37 6.34
C THR A 39 1.99 -0.20 7.31
N THR A 40 0.81 0.37 7.60
CA THR A 40 0.69 1.50 8.53
C THR A 40 0.40 1.04 9.95
N PRO A 41 1.29 1.31 10.93
CA PRO A 41 1.07 0.91 12.32
C PRO A 41 -0.22 1.51 12.90
N GLY A 42 -0.99 0.69 13.62
CA GLY A 42 -2.23 1.14 14.29
C GLY A 42 -3.46 1.23 13.39
N GLU A 43 -3.29 1.32 12.06
CA GLU A 43 -4.41 1.39 11.13
C GLU A 43 -5.02 0.01 10.87
N HIS A 44 -6.35 -0.02 10.80
CA HIS A 44 -7.16 -1.18 10.46
C HIS A 44 -7.96 -0.94 9.16
N HIS A 45 -8.66 -1.95 8.69
CA HIS A 45 -9.24 -1.99 7.34
C HIS A 45 -10.16 -0.80 7.01
N PHE A 46 -10.86 -0.26 8.02
CA PHE A 46 -11.83 0.82 7.81
C PHE A 46 -11.24 2.23 7.85
N ASN A 47 -10.10 2.44 8.52
CA ASN A 47 -9.51 3.77 8.71
C ASN A 47 -8.18 3.94 7.97
N VAL A 48 -7.62 2.87 7.39
CA VAL A 48 -6.42 2.96 6.53
C VAL A 48 -6.60 3.96 5.38
N ILE A 49 -7.85 4.16 4.93
CA ILE A 49 -8.21 5.13 3.89
C ILE A 49 -8.16 6.58 4.37
N ASP A 50 -8.16 6.85 5.68
CA ASP A 50 -8.08 8.21 6.23
C ASP A 50 -6.74 8.88 5.88
N ALA A 51 -5.72 8.10 5.51
CA ALA A 51 -4.48 8.60 4.92
C ALA A 51 -4.68 9.36 3.59
N LEU A 52 -5.86 9.29 2.97
CA LEU A 52 -6.25 10.08 1.81
C LEU A 52 -6.82 11.47 2.16
N ILE A 53 -7.11 11.75 3.43
CA ILE A 53 -7.73 13.02 3.85
C ILE A 53 -6.73 14.17 3.73
N ASP A 54 -5.46 13.95 4.08
CA ASP A 54 -4.42 14.97 4.00
C ASP A 54 -3.86 15.05 2.56
N PRO A 55 -4.05 16.16 1.83
CA PRO A 55 -3.49 16.33 0.49
C PRO A 55 -1.96 16.27 0.44
N GLN A 56 -1.29 16.48 1.58
CA GLN A 56 0.16 16.38 1.73
C GLN A 56 0.59 15.04 2.36
N GLY A 57 -0.35 14.13 2.60
CA GLY A 57 -0.11 12.83 3.22
C GLY A 57 0.63 11.85 2.31
N ASP A 58 1.27 10.85 2.92
CA ASP A 58 2.15 9.90 2.21
C ASP A 58 1.42 9.04 1.18
N LEU A 59 0.16 8.68 1.44
CA LEU A 59 -0.65 7.91 0.49
C LEU A 59 -1.09 8.78 -0.70
N VAL A 60 -1.44 10.05 -0.47
CA VAL A 60 -1.82 10.98 -1.55
C VAL A 60 -0.64 11.26 -2.48
N ARG A 61 0.56 11.51 -1.94
CA ARG A 61 1.77 11.73 -2.75
C ARG A 61 2.12 10.56 -3.67
N ARG A 62 1.76 9.33 -3.28
CA ARG A 62 1.96 8.12 -4.10
C ARG A 62 0.87 7.92 -5.14
N LEU A 63 -0.36 8.34 -4.83
CA LEU A 63 -1.52 8.18 -5.70
C LEU A 63 -1.52 9.17 -6.87
N ALA A 64 -1.12 10.42 -6.63
CA ALA A 64 -1.09 11.49 -7.61
C ALA A 64 0.30 12.14 -7.65
N PRO A 65 1.30 11.45 -8.22
CA PRO A 65 2.67 11.96 -8.36
C PRO A 65 2.77 13.17 -9.30
#